data_AF-A0A8J6BE02-F1
#
_entry.id   AF-A0A8J6BE02-F1
#
_cell.length_a   1.000
_cell.length_b   1.000
_cell.length_c   1.000
_cell.angle_alpha   90.00
_cell.angle_beta   90.00
_cell.angle_gamma   90.00
#
_symmetry.space_group_name_H-M   'P 1'
#
loop_
_entity.id
_entity.type
_entity.pdbx_description
1 polymer ?
#
loop_
_entity_poly.entity_id
_entity_poly.type
_entity_poly.pdbx_seq_one_letter_code
_entity_poly.pdbx_strand_id
1 'polypeptide(L)'
;MIWCFIYLDVTVDVPTYGKVVVDIAYGGAFYAFVSAERFGLDVCASKTRDLADAAAAVSEAVKAQVTIRHPEYEDLAFLYGTIITDGKDAYSEEPTANICVIADLQVQATVN
;
A
#
# COMPACT_ATOMS: atom_id res chain seq x y z
N MET A 1 -9.71 -15.86 -16.17
CA MET A 1 -10.26 -14.56 -15.72
C MET A 1 -9.99 -14.46 -14.24
N ILE A 2 -8.89 -13.81 -13.84
CA ILE A 2 -8.63 -13.56 -12.42
C ILE A 2 -9.52 -12.38 -12.05
N TRP A 3 -10.53 -12.63 -11.23
CA TRP A 3 -11.33 -11.59 -10.61
C TRP A 3 -10.38 -10.74 -9.75
N CYS A 4 -10.27 -9.44 -10.05
CA CYS A 4 -9.54 -8.51 -9.19
C CYS A 4 -10.38 -8.30 -7.94
N PHE A 5 -9.84 -8.67 -6.77
CA PHE A 5 -10.49 -8.42 -5.49
C PHE A 5 -9.99 -7.11 -4.93
N ILE A 6 -10.93 -6.30 -4.44
CA ILE A 6 -10.63 -5.01 -3.84
C ILE A 6 -11.41 -4.91 -2.54
N TYR A 7 -10.69 -4.65 -1.45
CA TYR A 7 -11.26 -4.13 -0.21
C TYR A 7 -10.96 -2.63 -0.18
N LEU A 8 -11.99 -1.81 -0.28
CA LEU A 8 -11.85 -0.35 -0.23
C LEU A 8 -12.03 0.14 1.21
N ASP A 9 -11.34 1.24 1.52
CA ASP A 9 -11.50 2.01 2.75
C ASP A 9 -11.31 1.21 4.06
N VAL A 10 -10.33 0.28 4.05
CA VAL A 10 -9.99 -0.51 5.24
C VAL A 10 -9.24 0.37 6.23
N THR A 11 -9.83 0.62 7.40
CA THR A 11 -9.17 1.38 8.46
C THR A 11 -8.31 0.47 9.33
N VAL A 12 -7.02 0.77 9.44
CA VAL A 12 -6.06 0.07 10.31
C VAL A 12 -5.42 1.04 11.30
N ASP A 13 -5.15 0.57 12.52
CA ASP A 13 -4.38 1.34 13.50
C ASP A 13 -2.88 1.10 13.27
N VAL A 14 -2.18 2.12 12.80
CA VAL A 14 -0.75 2.06 12.52
C VAL A 14 0.00 2.73 13.67
N PRO A 15 0.88 2.00 14.39
CA PRO A 15 1.69 2.59 15.44
C PRO A 15 2.41 3.86 14.95
N THR A 16 2.40 4.92 15.75
CA THR A 16 2.96 6.26 15.43
C THR A 16 2.07 7.14 14.55
N TYR A 17 1.27 6.57 13.64
CA TYR A 17 0.46 7.33 12.68
C TYR A 17 -1.04 7.33 13.01
N GLY A 18 -1.49 6.47 13.91
CA GLY A 18 -2.88 6.35 14.32
C GLY A 18 -3.72 5.65 13.27
N LYS A 19 -4.98 6.07 13.11
CA LYS A 19 -5.91 5.43 12.16
C LYS A 19 -5.60 5.86 10.74
N VAL A 20 -5.23 4.88 9.92
CA VAL A 20 -4.91 5.06 8.50
C VAL A 20 -5.92 4.26 7.68
N VAL A 21 -6.45 4.88 6.63
CA VAL A 21 -7.32 4.23 5.65
C VAL A 21 -6.46 3.72 4.51
N VAL A 22 -6.61 2.44 4.18
CA VAL A 22 -5.89 1.76 3.10
C VAL A 22 -6.85 1.02 2.19
N ASP A 23 -6.50 0.91 0.91
CA ASP A 23 -7.18 0.02 -0.02
C ASP A 23 -6.35 -1.24 -0.20
N ILE A 24 -6.98 -2.42 -0.27
CA ILE A 24 -6.28 -3.69 -0.48
C ILE A 24 -6.76 -4.29 -1.79
N ALA A 25 -5.85 -4.44 -2.76
CA ALA A 25 -6.19 -4.99 -4.07
C ALA A 25 -5.36 -6.23 -4.42
N TYR A 26 -5.94 -7.12 -5.24
CA TYR A 26 -5.28 -8.33 -5.73
C TYR A 26 -5.06 -8.28 -7.25
N GLY A 27 -3.79 -8.29 -7.67
CA GLY A 27 -3.37 -8.31 -9.08
C GLY A 27 -2.34 -9.40 -9.38
N GLY A 28 -2.46 -10.56 -8.72
CA GLY A 28 -1.45 -11.64 -8.69
C GLY A 28 -0.82 -11.82 -7.31
N ALA A 29 -0.76 -10.74 -6.52
CA ALA A 29 -0.52 -10.73 -5.07
C ALA A 29 -1.37 -9.62 -4.43
N PHE A 30 -1.59 -9.69 -3.11
CA PHE A 30 -2.31 -8.64 -2.38
C PHE A 30 -1.38 -7.49 -2.00
N TYR A 31 -1.80 -6.26 -2.31
CA TYR A 31 -1.10 -5.04 -1.94
C TYR A 31 -2.02 -4.11 -1.18
N ALA A 32 -1.48 -3.43 -0.16
CA ALA A 32 -2.13 -2.31 0.50
C ALA A 32 -1.70 -1.01 -0.19
N PHE A 33 -2.64 -0.11 -0.43
CA PHE A 33 -2.42 1.20 -1.03
C PHE A 33 -2.72 2.27 -0.01
N VAL A 34 -1.85 3.26 0.09
CA VAL A 34 -2.00 4.36 1.05
C VAL A 34 -1.34 5.63 0.51
N SER A 35 -1.97 6.78 0.73
CA SER A 35 -1.40 8.07 0.36
C SER A 35 -0.28 8.50 1.32
N ALA A 36 0.82 9.01 0.78
CA ALA A 36 1.95 9.57 1.54
C ALA A 36 1.53 10.72 2.46
N GLU A 37 0.52 11.50 2.06
CA GLU A 37 0.01 12.64 2.81
C GLU A 37 -0.49 12.25 4.20
N ARG A 38 -0.97 11.01 4.37
CA ARG A 38 -1.41 10.46 5.66
C ARG A 38 -0.28 10.41 6.70
N PHE A 39 0.96 10.38 6.24
CA PHE A 39 2.16 10.32 7.06
C PHE A 39 2.89 11.66 7.13
N GLY A 40 2.35 12.72 6.50
CA GLY A 40 3.05 13.98 6.30
C GLY A 40 4.27 13.84 5.37
N LEU A 41 4.27 12.83 4.51
CA LEU A 41 5.31 12.55 3.54
C LEU A 41 4.84 12.94 2.14
N ASP A 42 5.81 13.11 1.25
CA ASP A 42 5.65 13.41 -0.16
C ASP A 42 6.50 12.41 -0.95
N VAL A 43 5.88 11.69 -1.89
CA VAL A 43 6.53 10.63 -2.68
C VAL A 43 7.76 11.14 -3.46
N CYS A 44 7.72 12.39 -3.91
CA CYS A 44 8.77 13.00 -4.73
C CYS A 44 9.84 13.72 -3.89
N ALA A 45 9.48 14.25 -2.72
CA ALA A 45 10.36 15.10 -1.92
C ALA A 45 10.90 14.41 -0.66
N SER A 46 10.19 13.41 -0.11
CA SER A 46 10.60 12.72 1.11
C SER A 46 11.71 11.73 0.85
N LYS A 47 12.48 11.41 1.89
CA LYS A 47 13.52 10.40 1.77
C LYS A 47 12.87 9.05 1.54
N THR A 48 13.43 8.29 0.63
CA THR A 48 13.02 6.92 0.33
C THR A 48 12.91 6.04 1.58
N ARG A 49 13.79 6.26 2.56
CA ARG A 49 13.75 5.54 3.83
C ARG A 49 12.51 5.86 4.67
N ASP A 50 12.10 7.12 4.74
CA ASP A 50 10.93 7.52 5.52
C ASP A 50 9.65 6.91 4.90
N LEU A 51 9.59 6.87 3.58
CA LEU A 51 8.53 6.19 2.83
C LEU A 51 8.56 4.66 3.03
N ALA A 52 9.74 4.05 3.03
CA ALA A 52 9.90 2.62 3.29
C ALA A 52 9.47 2.25 4.72
N ASP A 53 9.85 3.07 5.71
CA ASP A 53 9.49 2.86 7.12
C ASP A 53 7.96 3.01 7.32
N ALA A 54 7.33 4.00 6.67
CA ALA A 54 5.87 4.16 6.68
C ALA A 54 5.16 2.95 6.03
N ALA A 55 5.63 2.49 4.87
CA ALA A 55 5.05 1.34 4.17
C ALA A 55 5.21 0.03 4.97
N ALA A 56 6.35 -0.15 5.65
CA ALA A 56 6.57 -1.29 6.53
C ALA A 56 5.61 -1.25 7.74
N ALA A 57 5.44 -0.09 8.37
CA ALA A 57 4.52 0.08 9.48
C ALA A 57 3.06 -0.24 9.09
N VAL A 58 2.62 0.22 7.92
CA VAL A 58 1.30 -0.12 7.37
C VAL A 58 1.19 -1.61 7.08
N SER A 59 2.20 -2.22 6.46
CA SER A 59 2.20 -3.65 6.14
C SER A 59 2.01 -4.51 7.39
N GLU A 60 2.73 -4.20 8.47
CA GLU A 60 2.59 -4.92 9.74
C GLU A 60 1.22 -4.68 10.39
N ALA A 61 0.70 -3.45 10.34
CA ALA A 61 -0.63 -3.14 10.85
C ALA A 61 -1.73 -3.91 10.10
N VAL A 62 -1.66 -3.98 8.78
CA VAL A 62 -2.61 -4.70 7.93
C VAL A 62 -2.53 -6.20 8.19
N LYS A 63 -1.33 -6.79 8.23
CA LYS A 63 -1.16 -8.23 8.54
C LYS A 63 -1.74 -8.60 9.91
N ALA A 64 -1.63 -7.71 10.89
CA ALA A 64 -2.13 -7.95 12.24
C ALA A 64 -3.66 -7.79 12.36
N GLN A 65 -4.27 -6.88 11.61
CA GLN A 65 -5.67 -6.46 11.80
C GLN A 65 -6.62 -6.96 10.71
N VAL A 66 -6.11 -7.34 9.54
CA VAL A 66 -6.91 -7.69 8.38
C VAL A 66 -6.66 -9.14 7.98
N THR A 67 -7.71 -9.96 8.06
CA THR A 67 -7.66 -11.33 7.52
C THR A 67 -7.96 -11.28 6.02
N ILE A 68 -6.93 -11.39 5.20
CA ILE A 68 -7.05 -11.50 3.75
C ILE A 68 -7.51 -12.93 3.42
N ARG A 69 -8.43 -13.06 2.45
CA ARG A 69 -8.90 -14.35 1.93
C ARG A 69 -8.80 -14.35 0.41
N HIS A 70 -8.25 -15.42 -0.15
CA HIS A 70 -8.29 -15.69 -1.58
C HIS A 70 -9.37 -16.75 -1.85
N PRO A 71 -10.28 -16.56 -2.83
CA PRO A 71 -11.43 -17.44 -3.03
C PRO A 71 -11.08 -18.87 -3.44
N GLU A 72 -9.96 -19.04 -4.14
CA GLU A 72 -9.57 -20.33 -4.75
C GLU A 72 -8.32 -20.96 -4.13
N TYR A 73 -7.48 -20.19 -3.43
CA TYR A 73 -6.12 -20.61 -3.03
C TYR A 73 -5.72 -19.96 -1.70
N GLU A 74 -5.98 -20.63 -0.56
CA GLU A 74 -5.68 -20.08 0.77
C GLU A 74 -4.18 -19.74 0.96
N ASP A 75 -3.28 -20.46 0.30
CA ASP A 75 -1.83 -20.21 0.37
C ASP A 75 -1.42 -18.86 -0.26
N LEU A 76 -2.29 -18.23 -1.05
CA LEU A 76 -2.07 -16.90 -1.63
C LEU A 76 -2.75 -15.77 -0.84
N ALA A 77 -3.40 -16.10 0.27
CA ALA A 77 -4.20 -15.16 1.07
C ALA A 77 -3.34 -14.34 2.06
N PHE A 78 -2.23 -13.75 1.60
CA PHE A 78 -1.35 -12.93 2.43
C PHE A 78 -0.99 -11.62 1.74
N LEU A 79 -0.73 -10.59 2.56
CA LEU A 79 -0.27 -9.29 2.08
C LEU A 79 1.18 -9.38 1.63
N TYR A 80 1.45 -8.98 0.39
CA TYR A 80 2.80 -8.98 -0.19
C TYR A 80 3.58 -7.71 0.13
N GLY A 81 2.91 -6.55 0.16
CA GLY A 81 3.55 -5.28 0.48
C GLY A 81 2.59 -4.11 0.48
N THR A 82 3.15 -2.91 0.69
CA THR A 82 2.42 -1.65 0.69
C THR A 82 2.97 -0.72 -0.38
N ILE A 83 2.06 -0.15 -1.16
CA ILE A 83 2.35 0.85 -2.18
C ILE A 83 1.94 2.22 -1.61
N ILE A 84 2.91 3.13 -1.53
CA ILE A 84 2.65 4.51 -1.17
C ILE A 84 2.39 5.32 -2.45
N THR A 85 1.24 5.97 -2.49
CA THR A 85 0.82 6.84 -3.60
C THR A 85 1.02 8.31 -3.24
N ASP A 86 1.11 9.15 -4.26
CA ASP A 86 1.17 10.61 -4.11
C ASP A 86 -0.20 11.25 -3.79
N GLY A 87 -1.26 10.43 -3.64
CA GLY A 87 -2.62 10.90 -3.36
C GLY A 87 -3.29 11.63 -4.53
N LYS A 88 -2.67 11.65 -5.72
CA LYS A 88 -3.27 12.25 -6.92
C LYS A 88 -4.23 11.27 -7.59
N ASP A 89 -5.35 11.00 -6.92
CA ASP A 89 -6.35 10.02 -7.40
C ASP A 89 -7.22 10.57 -8.55
N ALA A 90 -7.18 11.88 -8.80
CA ALA A 90 -7.88 12.52 -9.90
C ALA A 90 -7.11 12.35 -11.21
N TYR A 91 -7.81 11.98 -12.29
CA TYR A 91 -7.23 11.92 -13.62
C TYR A 91 -6.64 13.28 -14.02
N SER A 92 -5.37 13.27 -14.40
CA SER A 92 -4.66 14.42 -14.96
C SER A 92 -3.74 13.96 -16.09
N GLU A 93 -3.33 14.88 -16.97
CA GLU A 93 -2.29 14.58 -17.96
C GLU A 93 -0.89 14.46 -17.32
N GLU A 94 -0.73 14.86 -16.05
CA GLU A 94 0.51 14.69 -15.31
C GLU A 94 0.67 13.23 -14.83
N PRO A 95 1.85 12.62 -15.06
CA PRO A 95 2.21 11.31 -14.51
C PRO A 95 2.02 11.25 -12.98
N THR A 96 1.37 10.20 -12.49
CA THR A 96 1.30 9.92 -11.04
C THR A 96 2.59 9.23 -10.61
N ALA A 97 3.15 9.63 -9.47
CA ALA A 97 4.30 8.96 -8.87
C ALA A 97 3.81 7.95 -7.82
N ASN A 98 4.28 6.71 -7.92
CA ASN A 98 4.08 5.72 -6.88
C ASN A 98 5.41 5.13 -6.45
N ILE A 99 5.53 4.84 -5.16
CA ILE A 99 6.64 4.07 -4.60
C ILE A 99 6.08 2.76 -4.08
N CYS A 100 6.52 1.68 -4.70
CA CYS A 100 6.24 0.33 -4.23
C CYS A 100 7.32 -0.09 -3.24
N VAL A 101 6.91 -0.34 -2.00
CA VAL A 101 7.79 -0.90 -0.97
C VAL A 101 7.35 -2.33 -0.72
N ILE A 102 8.14 -3.27 -1.22
CA ILE A 102 7.91 -4.69 -1.01
C ILE A 102 8.49 -5.06 0.35
N ALA A 103 7.79 -5.93 1.09
CA ALA A 103 8.04 -6.29 2.50
C ALA A 103 9.46 -6.78 2.87
N ASP A 104 10.40 -6.83 1.93
CA ASP A 104 11.81 -7.20 2.08
C ASP A 104 12.78 -6.04 1.76
N LEU A 105 12.35 -4.78 1.99
CA LEU A 105 13.13 -3.55 1.82
C LEU A 105 13.59 -3.23 0.38
N GLN A 106 13.00 -3.85 -0.63
CA GLN A 106 13.23 -3.47 -2.02
C GLN A 106 12.28 -2.34 -2.40
N VAL A 107 12.85 -1.17 -2.66
CA VAL A 107 12.15 -0.01 -3.19
C VAL A 107 12.21 -0.07 -4.70
N GLN A 108 11.06 -0.17 -5.36
CA GLN A 108 10.96 0.06 -6.79
C GLN A 108 10.18 1.34 -7.05
N ALA A 109 10.89 2.40 -7.45
CA ALA A 109 10.28 3.61 -7.96
C ALA A 109 9.92 3.40 -9.43
N THR A 110 8.66 3.61 -9.81
CA THR A 110 8.24 3.63 -11.21
C THR A 110 7.57 4.98 -11.46
N VAL A 111 8.21 5.81 -12.27
CA VAL A 111 7.56 6.95 -12.94
C VAL A 111 6.87 6.36 -14.16
N ASN A 112 5.56 6.47 -14.23
CA ASN A 112 4.78 6.06 -15.40
C ASN A 112 4.15 7.28 -16.06
#